data_AF-A0A2E6HY59-F1
#
_entry.id   AF-A0A2E6HY59-F1
#
_cell.length_a   1.000
_cell.length_b   1.000
_cell.length_c   1.000
_cell.angle_alpha   90.00
_cell.angle_beta   90.00
_cell.angle_gamma   90.00
#
_symmetry.space_group_name_H-M   'P 1'
#
loop_
_entity.id
_entity.type
_entity.pdbx_description
1 polymer ?
#
loop_
_entity_poly.entity_id
_entity_poly.type
_entity_poly.pdbx_seq_one_letter_code
_entity_poly.pdbx_strand_id
1 'polypeptide(L)'
;MSVNRIWPSEIVLHEDADTGATVRQLTGYRAHSHHFYFTNPGWHDGGKRLLVSSDRNNATNLYSIDLGTAESRVLYRMEEGWDVSMINCSADGLHVYASITEDMSDRFRVDYLRGYVGFRETWEARPLSRIVKASTDGSGGEFIFKEKYWIGHVNTSPTKPDVLTFCHQGPWDCVDNRIWGMNVSKGDVWKIRAPEEGETIGHEYWHADGERVRYHGERADGAAWLGHCRYDDTDHVENHFPGKTGHIHSNGPDLVVGDGGRVVRLWRRNGDTYEEPRVLCRHDSSAKIQQVHVHPRFNADGSQVVFTTGVSGYGNVYLADVPPVDSLPQINE
;
A
#
# COMPACT_ATOMS: atom_id res chain seq x y z
N MET A 1 -11.89 21.32 17.56
CA MET A 1 -10.63 20.98 18.25
C MET A 1 -9.46 21.47 17.39
N SER A 2 -8.38 21.95 18.00
CA SER A 2 -7.24 22.55 17.30
C SER A 2 -6.36 21.51 16.60
N VAL A 3 -5.78 21.89 15.46
CA VAL A 3 -4.58 21.25 14.89
C VAL A 3 -3.46 21.30 15.95
N ASN A 4 -2.56 20.31 15.98
CA ASN A 4 -1.54 20.12 17.03
C ASN A 4 -2.07 19.65 18.40
N ARG A 5 -3.34 19.25 18.52
CA ARG A 5 -3.76 18.50 19.71
C ARG A 5 -2.95 17.21 19.80
N ILE A 6 -2.28 17.03 20.93
CA ILE A 6 -1.58 15.79 21.29
C ILE A 6 -2.56 14.89 22.04
N TRP A 7 -2.55 13.62 21.67
CA TRP A 7 -3.20 12.54 22.41
C TRP A 7 -2.11 11.70 23.06
N PRO A 8 -2.32 11.29 24.32
CA PRO A 8 -1.34 10.48 25.03
C PRO A 8 -1.14 9.13 24.32
N SER A 9 -0.06 8.46 24.69
CA SER A 9 0.22 7.11 24.22
C SER A 9 -0.95 6.16 24.45
N GLU A 10 -1.31 5.43 23.40
CA GLU A 10 -2.29 4.34 23.42
C GLU A 10 -1.58 2.98 23.30
N ILE A 11 -0.26 2.94 23.54
CA ILE A 11 0.56 1.77 23.24
C ILE A 11 0.18 0.58 24.13
N VAL A 12 -0.02 -0.57 23.50
CA VAL A 12 -0.13 -1.85 24.18
C VAL A 12 0.87 -2.81 23.57
N LEU A 13 1.81 -3.28 24.40
CA LEU A 13 2.79 -4.29 24.04
C LEU A 13 2.20 -5.68 24.28
N HIS A 14 2.35 -6.57 23.32
CA HIS A 14 2.08 -7.99 23.49
C HIS A 14 3.09 -8.83 22.70
N GLU A 15 3.26 -10.07 23.13
CA GLU A 15 3.92 -11.09 22.33
C GLU A 15 2.84 -11.85 21.56
N ASP A 16 3.09 -12.07 20.27
CA ASP A 16 2.23 -12.93 19.48
C ASP A 16 2.29 -14.37 20.01
N ALA A 17 1.11 -14.95 20.29
CA ALA A 17 1.02 -16.22 21.01
C ALA A 17 1.58 -17.42 20.22
N ASP A 18 1.63 -17.32 18.88
CA ASP A 18 2.06 -18.43 18.02
C ASP A 18 3.56 -18.37 17.71
N THR A 19 4.16 -17.17 17.77
CA THR A 19 5.52 -16.92 17.29
C THR A 19 6.47 -16.32 18.33
N GLY A 20 5.93 -15.71 19.41
CA GLY A 20 6.70 -14.91 20.36
C GLY A 20 7.19 -13.56 19.81
N ALA A 21 6.80 -13.17 18.59
CA ALA A 21 7.19 -11.89 18.03
C ALA A 21 6.62 -10.73 18.86
N THR A 22 7.42 -9.69 19.06
CA THR A 22 6.97 -8.49 19.78
C THR A 22 6.07 -7.65 18.88
N VAL A 23 4.84 -7.39 19.32
CA VAL A 23 3.85 -6.58 18.60
C VAL A 23 3.38 -5.43 19.48
N ARG A 24 3.46 -4.22 18.92
CA ARG A 24 3.02 -2.97 19.55
C ARG A 24 1.74 -2.48 18.87
N GLN A 25 0.63 -2.48 19.58
CA GLN A 25 -0.57 -1.76 19.15
C GLN A 25 -0.34 -0.26 19.37
N LEU A 26 -0.38 0.55 18.31
CA LEU A 26 -0.10 1.99 18.35
C LEU A 26 -1.36 2.86 18.53
N THR A 27 -2.53 2.31 18.23
CA THR A 27 -3.82 2.98 18.39
C THR A 27 -4.81 2.06 19.09
N GLY A 28 -5.70 2.61 19.91
CA GLY A 28 -6.72 1.87 20.67
C GLY A 28 -8.03 2.63 20.87
N TYR A 29 -8.24 3.73 20.15
CA TYR A 29 -9.47 4.52 20.24
C TYR A 29 -10.68 3.75 19.66
N ARG A 30 -11.89 4.05 20.16
CA ARG A 30 -13.16 3.44 19.68
C ARG A 30 -13.63 4.05 18.36
N ALA A 31 -12.74 4.08 17.38
CA ALA A 31 -12.96 4.51 16.00
C ALA A 31 -11.92 3.82 15.10
N HIS A 32 -12.12 3.78 13.79
CA HIS A 32 -11.11 3.22 12.90
C HIS A 32 -9.87 4.12 12.86
N SER A 33 -8.71 3.51 13.08
CA SER A 33 -7.40 4.08 12.78
C SER A 33 -6.65 3.08 11.92
N HIS A 34 -6.10 3.55 10.80
CA HIS A 34 -5.41 2.69 9.87
C HIS A 34 -4.20 3.42 9.28
N HIS A 35 -3.13 2.64 9.03
CA HIS A 35 -2.01 3.14 8.24
C HIS A 35 -2.44 3.25 6.77
N PHE A 36 -1.57 3.84 5.95
CA PHE A 36 -1.84 4.02 4.53
C PHE A 36 -1.77 2.69 3.77
N TYR A 37 -2.19 2.73 2.51
CA TYR A 37 -2.00 1.60 1.60
C TYR A 37 -0.51 1.21 1.52
N PHE A 38 -0.19 -0.08 1.38
CA PHE A 38 1.18 -0.61 1.50
C PHE A 38 2.18 -0.02 0.50
N THR A 39 1.72 0.57 -0.61
CA THR A 39 2.57 1.26 -1.58
C THR A 39 3.07 2.61 -1.06
N ASN A 40 2.38 3.23 -0.10
CA ASN A 40 2.74 4.50 0.51
C ASN A 40 3.48 4.29 1.83
N PRO A 41 4.66 4.91 2.03
CA PRO A 41 5.43 4.69 3.24
C PRO A 41 4.75 5.03 4.55
N GLY A 42 4.08 6.18 4.64
CA GLY A 42 3.61 6.70 5.92
C GLY A 42 4.71 7.02 6.94
N TRP A 43 5.89 6.39 6.89
CA TRP A 43 7.07 6.70 7.69
C TRP A 43 7.64 8.07 7.33
N HIS A 44 7.94 8.88 8.34
CA HIS A 44 8.58 10.20 8.16
C HIS A 44 9.48 10.53 9.34
N ASP A 45 10.14 11.69 9.30
CA ASP A 45 11.07 12.15 10.34
C ASP A 45 12.19 11.12 10.60
N GLY A 46 12.80 10.62 9.53
CA GLY A 46 13.84 9.59 9.58
C GLY A 46 13.37 8.25 10.15
N GLY A 47 12.08 7.92 9.98
CA GLY A 47 11.48 6.68 10.49
C GLY A 47 11.09 6.74 11.96
N LYS A 48 11.19 7.90 12.62
CA LYS A 48 10.77 8.08 14.03
C LYS A 48 9.28 8.29 14.19
N ARG A 49 8.57 8.56 13.09
CA ARG A 49 7.14 8.86 13.09
C ARG A 49 6.41 8.13 11.98
N LEU A 50 5.13 7.87 12.22
CA LEU A 50 4.22 7.22 11.29
C LEU A 50 2.97 8.08 11.05
N LEU A 51 2.58 8.24 9.79
CA LEU A 51 1.30 8.83 9.39
C LEU A 51 0.18 7.80 9.47
N VAL A 52 -0.95 8.20 10.04
CA VAL A 52 -2.14 7.36 10.25
C VAL A 52 -3.40 8.17 9.98
N SER A 53 -4.35 7.56 9.28
CA SER A 53 -5.72 8.09 9.16
C SER A 53 -6.54 7.60 10.35
N SER A 54 -7.30 8.48 11.00
CA SER A 54 -8.16 8.09 12.12
C SER A 54 -9.49 8.83 12.08
N ASP A 55 -10.57 8.08 12.30
CA ASP A 55 -11.96 8.54 12.38
C ASP A 55 -12.32 9.12 13.75
N ARG A 56 -11.33 9.25 14.65
CA ARG A 56 -11.56 9.82 15.98
C ARG A 56 -12.13 11.25 15.86
N ASN A 57 -13.06 11.55 16.75
CA ASN A 57 -13.88 12.78 16.71
C ASN A 57 -14.82 12.86 15.49
N ASN A 58 -15.30 11.71 15.01
CA ASN A 58 -16.37 11.60 14.02
C ASN A 58 -16.03 12.20 12.65
N ALA A 59 -14.74 12.15 12.29
CA ALA A 59 -14.24 12.55 10.98
C ALA A 59 -12.89 11.87 10.74
N THR A 60 -12.63 11.45 9.49
CA THR A 60 -11.32 10.95 9.08
C THR A 60 -10.34 12.11 9.02
N ASN A 61 -9.29 12.07 9.83
CA ASN A 61 -8.27 13.11 9.89
C ASN A 61 -6.87 12.47 9.82
N LEU A 62 -5.88 13.28 9.43
CA LEU A 62 -4.50 12.84 9.38
C LEU A 62 -3.80 13.05 10.72
N TYR A 63 -3.18 12.00 11.23
CA TYR A 63 -2.39 11.99 12.45
C TYR A 63 -0.94 11.61 12.15
N SER A 64 -0.05 12.07 13.03
CA SER A 64 1.30 11.52 13.14
C SER A 64 1.46 10.90 14.52
N ILE A 65 1.91 9.65 14.56
CA ILE A 65 2.32 8.95 15.79
C ILE A 65 3.84 9.08 15.91
N ASP A 66 4.32 9.47 17.08
CA ASP A 66 5.73 9.43 17.44
C ASP A 66 6.07 8.02 17.98
N LEU A 67 7.04 7.33 17.39
CA LEU A 67 7.27 5.92 17.73
C LEU A 67 8.10 5.73 19.00
N GLY A 68 8.78 6.77 19.48
CA GLY A 68 9.52 6.73 20.74
C GLY A 68 8.61 6.96 21.95
N THR A 69 7.61 7.83 21.81
CA THR A 69 6.68 8.19 22.89
C THR A 69 5.30 7.54 22.74
N ALA A 70 4.96 7.07 21.54
CA ALA A 70 3.64 6.62 21.12
C ALA A 70 2.52 7.69 21.22
N GLU A 71 2.87 8.95 21.44
CA GLU A 71 1.91 10.06 21.36
C GLU A 71 1.47 10.30 19.92
N SER A 72 0.19 10.67 19.74
CA SER A 72 -0.34 11.02 18.42
C SER A 72 -0.74 12.50 18.34
N ARG A 73 -0.40 13.17 17.24
CA ARG A 73 -0.75 14.56 16.98
C ARG A 73 -1.63 14.69 15.74
N VAL A 74 -2.66 15.53 15.80
CA VAL A 74 -3.45 15.90 14.62
C VAL A 74 -2.59 16.76 13.70
N LEU A 75 -2.36 16.32 12.47
CA LEU A 75 -1.67 17.09 11.44
C LEU A 75 -2.64 17.90 10.58
N TYR A 76 -3.73 17.28 10.16
CA TYR A 76 -4.71 17.90 9.28
C TYR A 76 -6.11 17.45 9.66
N ARG A 77 -7.05 18.40 9.66
CA ARG A 77 -8.47 18.11 9.83
C ARG A 77 -9.16 18.20 8.50
N MET A 78 -9.73 17.09 8.06
CA MET A 78 -10.53 17.08 6.85
C MET A 78 -11.87 17.74 7.15
N GLU A 79 -12.29 18.64 6.26
CA GLU A 79 -13.62 19.24 6.31
C GLU A 79 -14.68 18.17 6.00
N GLU A 80 -15.91 18.40 6.45
CA GLU A 80 -17.04 17.52 6.13
C GLU A 80 -17.31 17.53 4.62
N GLY A 81 -17.70 16.38 4.07
CA GLY A 81 -17.99 16.22 2.64
C GLY A 81 -16.77 15.91 1.77
N TRP A 82 -15.57 15.78 2.36
CA TRP A 82 -14.35 15.38 1.66
C TRP A 82 -13.99 13.91 1.96
N ASP A 83 -13.23 13.29 1.05
CA ASP A 83 -12.71 11.92 1.19
C ASP A 83 -11.20 11.89 0.91
N VAL A 84 -10.53 10.85 1.40
CA VAL A 84 -9.08 10.67 1.27
C VAL A 84 -8.78 9.87 0.00
N SER A 85 -7.95 10.44 -0.88
CA SER A 85 -7.38 9.72 -2.02
C SER A 85 -6.01 9.13 -1.67
N MET A 86 -5.57 8.13 -2.44
CA MET A 86 -4.17 7.72 -2.44
C MET A 86 -3.32 8.83 -3.05
N ILE A 87 -2.42 9.36 -2.24
CA ILE A 87 -1.56 10.49 -2.57
C ILE A 87 -0.11 10.07 -2.31
N ASN A 88 0.81 10.42 -3.20
CA ASN A 88 2.24 10.13 -3.03
C ASN A 88 3.07 11.39 -3.29
N CYS A 89 4.20 11.53 -2.59
CA CYS A 89 5.09 12.69 -2.71
C CYS A 89 6.33 12.33 -3.54
N SER A 90 6.83 13.25 -4.37
CA SER A 90 8.10 13.04 -5.08
C SER A 90 9.24 12.84 -4.09
N ALA A 91 10.29 12.13 -4.52
CA ALA A 91 11.48 11.87 -3.71
C ALA A 91 12.15 13.12 -3.13
N ASP A 92 12.03 14.27 -3.82
CA ASP A 92 12.57 15.56 -3.38
C ASP A 92 11.64 16.34 -2.43
N GLY A 93 10.42 15.85 -2.20
CA GLY A 93 9.43 16.52 -1.35
C GLY A 93 8.75 17.75 -1.96
N LEU A 94 9.01 18.08 -3.23
CA LEU A 94 8.52 19.31 -3.86
C LEU A 94 7.11 19.19 -4.43
N HIS A 95 6.69 17.96 -4.77
CA HIS A 95 5.42 17.72 -5.42
C HIS A 95 4.66 16.56 -4.80
N VAL A 96 3.35 16.64 -4.93
CA VAL A 96 2.39 15.62 -4.53
C VAL A 96 1.61 15.18 -5.76
N TYR A 97 1.41 13.88 -5.89
CA TYR A 97 0.75 13.22 -7.00
C TYR A 97 -0.44 12.41 -6.53
N ALA A 98 -1.52 12.47 -7.30
CA ALA A 98 -2.72 11.69 -7.07
C ALA A 98 -3.41 11.39 -8.41
N SER A 99 -4.19 10.33 -8.47
CA SER A 99 -5.19 10.19 -9.52
C SER A 99 -6.54 10.74 -9.07
N ILE A 100 -7.27 11.32 -10.02
CA ILE A 100 -8.68 11.65 -9.90
C ILE A 100 -9.43 11.01 -11.05
N THR A 101 -10.67 10.59 -10.80
CA THR A 101 -11.53 9.92 -11.78
C THR A 101 -12.90 10.56 -11.75
N GLU A 102 -13.54 10.64 -12.92
CA GLU A 102 -14.94 11.03 -13.04
C GLU A 102 -15.82 10.16 -12.15
N ASP A 103 -16.72 10.79 -11.39
CA ASP A 103 -17.67 10.07 -10.53
C ASP A 103 -18.71 9.36 -11.39
N MET A 104 -18.87 8.04 -11.19
CA MET A 104 -19.82 7.20 -11.91
C MET A 104 -21.10 6.93 -11.10
N SER A 105 -21.23 7.51 -9.90
CA SER A 105 -22.31 7.21 -8.95
C SER A 105 -23.72 7.59 -9.44
N ASP A 106 -23.82 8.46 -10.43
CA ASP A 106 -25.06 8.80 -11.14
C ASP A 106 -25.53 7.71 -12.11
N ARG A 107 -24.63 6.81 -12.53
CA ARG A 107 -24.90 5.72 -13.48
C ARG A 107 -25.15 4.39 -12.79
N PHE A 108 -24.43 4.10 -11.72
CA PHE A 108 -24.58 2.87 -10.93
C PHE A 108 -24.01 3.05 -9.52
N ARG A 109 -24.35 2.12 -8.62
CA ARG A 109 -23.86 2.17 -7.24
C ARG A 109 -22.34 1.95 -7.20
N VAL A 110 -21.62 2.89 -6.56
CA VAL A 110 -20.17 2.82 -6.35
C VAL A 110 -19.87 2.83 -4.85
N ASP A 111 -19.09 1.85 -4.38
CA ASP A 111 -18.47 1.87 -3.04
C ASP A 111 -17.21 0.99 -3.06
N TYR A 112 -16.09 1.58 -3.47
CA TYR A 112 -14.81 0.86 -3.53
C TYR A 112 -14.23 0.54 -2.15
N LEU A 113 -14.61 1.31 -1.12
CA LEU A 113 -14.08 1.14 0.22
C LEU A 113 -14.75 -0.01 0.98
N ARG A 114 -16.01 -0.34 0.65
CA ARG A 114 -16.84 -1.34 1.34
C ARG A 114 -17.37 -2.38 0.37
N GLY A 115 -16.51 -3.33 0.03
CA GLY A 115 -16.86 -4.49 -0.79
C GLY A 115 -16.69 -4.30 -2.30
N TYR A 116 -15.97 -3.26 -2.74
CA TYR A 116 -15.66 -3.02 -4.15
C TYR A 116 -16.91 -2.97 -5.05
N VAL A 117 -17.98 -2.34 -4.57
CA VAL A 117 -19.25 -2.23 -5.31
C VAL A 117 -19.06 -1.33 -6.53
N GLY A 118 -19.54 -1.79 -7.70
CA GLY A 118 -19.42 -1.06 -8.96
C GLY A 118 -18.05 -1.17 -9.64
N PHE A 119 -17.15 -2.04 -9.15
CA PHE A 119 -15.77 -2.13 -9.62
C PHE A 119 -15.65 -2.54 -11.10
N ARG A 120 -16.38 -3.59 -11.53
CA ARG A 120 -16.38 -4.01 -12.95
C ARG A 120 -17.09 -2.96 -13.82
N GLU A 121 -18.22 -2.44 -13.37
CA GLU A 121 -19.03 -1.45 -14.09
C GLU A 121 -18.23 -0.14 -14.31
N THR A 122 -17.41 0.26 -13.34
CA THR A 122 -16.51 1.42 -13.47
C THR A 122 -15.44 1.18 -14.53
N TRP A 123 -14.79 0.02 -14.49
CA TRP A 123 -13.80 -0.34 -15.52
C TRP A 123 -14.43 -0.35 -16.91
N GLU A 124 -15.59 -0.99 -17.08
CA GLU A 124 -16.33 -1.03 -18.36
C GLU A 124 -16.75 0.36 -18.85
N ALA A 125 -17.13 1.25 -17.93
CA ALA A 125 -17.54 2.62 -18.24
C ALA A 125 -16.40 3.52 -18.75
N ARG A 126 -15.13 3.14 -18.51
CA ARG A 126 -13.93 3.88 -18.90
C ARG A 126 -14.01 5.39 -18.56
N PRO A 127 -14.18 5.73 -17.27
CA PRO A 127 -14.32 7.11 -16.83
C PRO A 127 -13.13 7.98 -17.26
N LEU A 128 -13.34 9.28 -17.42
CA LEU A 128 -12.22 10.19 -17.61
C LEU A 128 -11.41 10.25 -16.30
N SER A 129 -10.14 9.84 -16.36
CA SER A 129 -9.20 9.97 -15.25
C SER A 129 -8.07 10.94 -15.57
N ARG A 130 -7.45 11.49 -14.52
CA ARG A 130 -6.30 12.39 -14.61
C ARG A 130 -5.29 12.08 -13.52
N ILE A 131 -4.01 12.28 -13.83
CA ILE A 131 -2.94 12.35 -12.83
C ILE A 131 -2.68 13.82 -12.54
N VAL A 132 -2.85 14.22 -11.28
CA VAL A 132 -2.63 15.56 -10.78
C VAL A 132 -1.24 15.65 -10.17
N LYS A 133 -0.54 16.76 -10.42
CA LYS A 133 0.70 17.18 -9.79
C LYS A 133 0.43 18.50 -9.06
N ALA A 134 0.69 18.56 -7.77
CA ALA A 134 0.53 19.77 -6.96
C ALA A 134 1.82 20.10 -6.20
N SER A 135 2.21 21.36 -6.15
CA SER A 135 3.39 21.82 -5.38
C SER A 135 3.12 21.76 -3.88
N THR A 136 4.10 21.29 -3.11
CA THR A 136 3.97 21.19 -1.64
C THR A 136 4.03 22.53 -0.91
N ASP A 137 4.54 23.57 -1.57
CA ASP A 137 4.56 24.95 -1.07
C ASP A 137 3.23 25.71 -1.26
N GLY A 138 2.25 25.08 -1.93
CA GLY A 138 0.94 25.68 -2.21
C GLY A 138 0.91 26.59 -3.43
N SER A 139 1.95 26.62 -4.28
CA SER A 139 1.99 27.46 -5.48
C SER A 139 0.94 27.08 -6.55
N GLY A 140 0.28 25.92 -6.39
CA GLY A 140 -0.79 25.44 -7.26
C GLY A 140 -0.58 24.00 -7.71
N GLY A 141 -1.40 23.57 -8.68
CA GLY A 141 -1.30 22.25 -9.28
C GLY A 141 -1.92 22.19 -10.67
N GLU A 142 -1.53 21.17 -11.42
CA GLU A 142 -1.95 20.90 -12.79
C GLU A 142 -2.25 19.41 -12.98
N PHE A 143 -2.94 19.03 -14.06
CA PHE A 143 -2.95 17.64 -14.49
C PHE A 143 -1.84 17.43 -15.51
N ILE A 144 -1.08 16.35 -15.33
CA ILE A 144 0.07 16.00 -16.18
C ILE A 144 -0.25 14.84 -17.15
N PHE A 145 -1.35 14.12 -16.90
CA PHE A 145 -1.83 13.05 -17.76
C PHE A 145 -3.35 12.94 -17.68
N LYS A 146 -4.00 12.50 -18.76
CA LYS A 146 -5.44 12.23 -18.80
C LYS A 146 -5.76 11.12 -19.81
N GLU A 147 -6.73 10.28 -19.46
CA GLU A 147 -7.18 9.20 -20.32
C GLU A 147 -8.64 8.83 -20.03
N LYS A 148 -9.37 8.33 -21.04
CA LYS A 148 -10.64 7.62 -20.82
C LYS A 148 -10.38 6.17 -20.44
N TYR A 149 -9.87 6.01 -19.23
CA TYR A 149 -9.64 4.75 -18.55
C TYR A 149 -9.65 5.02 -17.05
N TRP A 150 -10.04 4.05 -16.22
CA TRP A 150 -9.96 4.19 -14.77
C TRP A 150 -8.50 4.13 -14.30
N ILE A 151 -7.93 5.26 -13.84
CA ILE A 151 -6.54 5.36 -13.38
C ILE A 151 -6.46 5.35 -11.84
N GLY A 152 -5.58 4.51 -11.31
CA GLY A 152 -5.30 4.41 -9.87
C GLY A 152 -3.82 4.29 -9.55
N HIS A 153 -3.53 4.07 -8.27
CA HIS A 153 -2.21 3.77 -7.68
C HIS A 153 -1.06 4.60 -8.27
N VAL A 154 -1.20 5.92 -8.26
CA VAL A 154 -0.09 6.80 -8.62
C VAL A 154 0.98 6.69 -7.53
N ASN A 155 2.05 5.94 -7.79
CA ASN A 155 3.13 5.64 -6.86
C ASN A 155 4.42 6.31 -7.36
N THR A 156 4.93 7.29 -6.62
CA THR A 156 6.20 7.96 -6.96
C THR A 156 7.40 7.07 -6.65
N SER A 157 8.46 7.18 -7.46
CA SER A 157 9.73 6.54 -7.11
C SER A 157 10.30 7.17 -5.83
N PRO A 158 10.81 6.38 -4.87
CA PRO A 158 11.41 6.90 -3.64
C PRO A 158 12.74 7.64 -3.85
N THR A 159 13.39 7.50 -5.01
CA THR A 159 14.71 8.09 -5.28
C THR A 159 14.74 8.97 -6.53
N LYS A 160 13.74 8.86 -7.42
CA LYS A 160 13.65 9.63 -8.66
C LYS A 160 12.44 10.56 -8.62
N PRO A 161 12.62 11.88 -8.44
CA PRO A 161 11.50 12.80 -8.28
C PRO A 161 10.59 12.90 -9.52
N ASP A 162 11.15 12.59 -10.69
CA ASP A 162 10.46 12.74 -11.98
C ASP A 162 9.85 11.44 -12.52
N VAL A 163 9.95 10.34 -11.78
CA VAL A 163 9.46 9.03 -12.23
C VAL A 163 8.40 8.51 -11.27
N LEU A 164 7.29 8.05 -11.83
CA LEU A 164 6.22 7.39 -11.09
C LEU A 164 5.67 6.21 -11.87
N THR A 165 4.97 5.33 -11.17
CA THR A 165 4.06 4.35 -11.78
C THR A 165 2.62 4.75 -11.51
N PHE A 166 1.72 4.32 -12.39
CA PHE A 166 0.27 4.33 -12.16
C PHE A 166 -0.33 3.08 -12.79
N CYS A 167 -1.63 2.87 -12.58
CA CYS A 167 -2.27 1.68 -13.08
C CYS A 167 -3.64 1.91 -13.72
N HIS A 168 -3.98 1.05 -14.67
CA HIS A 168 -5.34 0.90 -15.19
C HIS A 168 -6.12 0.00 -14.22
N GLN A 169 -7.04 0.57 -13.44
CA GLN A 169 -7.86 -0.14 -12.47
C GLN A 169 -8.95 -0.94 -13.16
N GLY A 170 -9.25 -2.12 -12.63
CA GLY A 170 -10.30 -3.01 -13.11
C GLY A 170 -10.07 -4.47 -12.69
N PRO A 171 -11.00 -5.37 -13.02
CA PRO A 171 -10.81 -6.81 -12.79
C PRO A 171 -9.53 -7.28 -13.49
N TRP A 172 -8.69 -8.06 -12.80
CA TRP A 172 -7.32 -8.35 -13.24
C TRP A 172 -7.28 -9.10 -14.58
N ASP A 173 -8.30 -9.92 -14.87
CA ASP A 173 -8.50 -10.66 -16.11
C ASP A 173 -8.98 -9.80 -17.29
N CYS A 174 -9.39 -8.56 -17.02
CA CYS A 174 -10.01 -7.66 -17.99
C CYS A 174 -9.11 -6.47 -18.38
N VAL A 175 -8.17 -6.08 -17.51
CA VAL A 175 -7.28 -4.94 -17.76
C VAL A 175 -6.25 -5.30 -18.84
N ASP A 176 -6.06 -4.40 -19.80
CA ASP A 176 -5.16 -4.59 -20.94
C ASP A 176 -3.68 -4.56 -20.56
N ASN A 177 -3.30 -3.60 -19.71
CA ASN A 177 -1.98 -3.50 -19.12
C ASN A 177 -2.12 -2.81 -17.77
N ARG A 178 -1.72 -3.49 -16.70
CA ARG A 178 -1.91 -2.98 -15.35
C ARG A 178 -0.90 -1.91 -14.99
N ILE A 179 0.39 -2.11 -15.27
CA ILE A 179 1.50 -1.31 -14.73
C ILE A 179 2.02 -0.36 -15.80
N TRP A 180 1.95 0.95 -15.52
CA TRP A 180 2.42 1.99 -16.42
C TRP A 180 3.49 2.84 -15.74
N GLY A 181 4.55 3.17 -16.47
CA GLY A 181 5.56 4.13 -16.05
C GLY A 181 5.29 5.50 -16.67
N MET A 182 5.64 6.55 -15.95
CA MET A 182 5.60 7.92 -16.43
C MET A 182 6.84 8.69 -16.02
N ASN A 183 7.41 9.45 -16.97
CA ASN A 183 8.38 10.49 -16.69
C ASN A 183 7.66 11.83 -16.74
N VAL A 184 7.46 12.44 -15.58
CA VAL A 184 6.61 13.64 -15.44
C VAL A 184 7.23 14.88 -16.08
N SER A 185 8.56 14.96 -16.16
CA SER A 185 9.28 16.08 -16.75
C SER A 185 9.27 16.04 -18.28
N LYS A 186 9.25 14.84 -18.87
CA LYS A 186 9.21 14.64 -20.32
C LYS A 186 7.79 14.44 -20.86
N GLY A 187 6.86 14.01 -20.02
CA GLY A 187 5.51 13.59 -20.43
C GLY A 187 5.46 12.19 -21.06
N ASP A 188 6.56 11.43 -21.02
CA ASP A 188 6.63 10.08 -21.55
C ASP A 188 5.80 9.13 -20.68
N VAL A 189 5.00 8.27 -21.32
CA VAL A 189 4.22 7.20 -20.68
C VAL A 189 4.50 5.90 -21.43
N TRP A 190 4.79 4.83 -20.70
CA TRP A 190 5.10 3.52 -21.28
C TRP A 190 4.51 2.38 -20.45
N LYS A 191 4.33 1.23 -21.09
CA LYS A 191 3.95 -0.01 -20.40
C LYS A 191 5.16 -0.56 -19.66
N ILE A 192 4.94 -1.04 -18.45
CA ILE A 192 5.90 -1.85 -17.71
C ILE A 192 5.27 -3.22 -17.58
N ARG A 193 5.96 -4.25 -18.05
CA ARG A 193 5.55 -5.64 -17.92
C ARG A 193 4.10 -5.87 -18.37
N ALA A 194 3.90 -6.00 -19.68
CA ALA A 194 2.60 -6.39 -20.22
C ALA A 194 2.18 -7.81 -19.75
N PRO A 195 0.88 -8.06 -19.51
CA PRO A 195 0.40 -9.41 -19.21
C PRO A 195 0.57 -10.35 -20.40
N GLU A 196 0.89 -11.63 -20.12
CA GLU A 196 0.74 -12.71 -21.08
C GLU A 196 -0.74 -13.17 -21.16
N GLU A 197 -1.10 -13.95 -22.19
CA GLU A 197 -2.47 -14.43 -22.35
C GLU A 197 -2.89 -15.33 -21.17
N GLY A 198 -4.04 -15.02 -20.57
CA GLY A 198 -4.57 -15.77 -19.41
C GLY A 198 -3.88 -15.45 -18.07
N GLU A 199 -2.89 -14.57 -18.08
CA GLU A 199 -2.18 -14.16 -16.88
C GLU A 199 -2.86 -12.99 -16.17
N THR A 200 -2.73 -12.95 -14.85
CA THR A 200 -3.08 -11.79 -14.05
C THR A 200 -1.81 -11.19 -13.43
N ILE A 201 -1.74 -9.85 -13.36
CA ILE A 201 -0.61 -9.11 -12.81
C ILE A 201 -1.10 -7.83 -12.14
N GLY A 202 -0.54 -7.50 -10.96
CA GLY A 202 -0.84 -6.25 -10.28
C GLY A 202 -0.15 -6.11 -8.93
N HIS A 203 -0.76 -5.28 -8.07
CA HIS A 203 -0.23 -4.88 -6.77
C HIS A 203 1.21 -4.34 -6.87
N GLU A 204 1.45 -3.52 -7.88
CA GLU A 204 2.74 -2.92 -8.17
C GLU A 204 3.20 -1.93 -7.09
N TYR A 205 4.49 -2.00 -6.72
CA TYR A 205 5.12 -1.05 -5.81
C TYR A 205 6.61 -0.90 -6.10
N TRP A 206 7.19 0.20 -5.64
CA TRP A 206 8.61 0.47 -5.75
C TRP A 206 9.42 -0.26 -4.67
N HIS A 207 10.55 -0.84 -5.06
CA HIS A 207 11.63 -1.14 -4.11
C HIS A 207 12.25 0.16 -3.59
N ALA A 208 12.96 0.06 -2.47
CA ALA A 208 13.59 1.20 -1.80
C ALA A 208 14.69 1.86 -2.63
N ASP A 209 15.26 1.17 -3.62
CA ASP A 209 16.22 1.73 -4.57
C ASP A 209 15.59 2.77 -5.52
N GLY A 210 14.27 2.74 -5.68
CA GLY A 210 13.50 3.57 -6.61
C GLY A 210 13.82 3.35 -8.09
N GLU A 211 14.46 2.22 -8.39
CA GLU A 211 14.77 1.74 -9.74
C GLU A 211 13.85 0.59 -10.12
N ARG A 212 13.52 -0.28 -9.15
CA ARG A 212 12.76 -1.51 -9.40
C ARG A 212 11.30 -1.38 -8.99
N VAL A 213 10.43 -1.93 -9.84
CA VAL A 213 9.01 -2.09 -9.58
C VAL A 213 8.74 -3.58 -9.38
N ARG A 214 8.19 -3.92 -8.22
CA ARG A 214 7.74 -5.27 -7.88
C ARG A 214 6.26 -5.43 -8.18
N TYR A 215 5.86 -6.65 -8.52
CA TYR A 215 4.51 -7.05 -8.84
C TYR A 215 4.35 -8.56 -8.60
N HIS A 216 3.11 -9.02 -8.54
CA HIS A 216 2.80 -10.45 -8.45
C HIS A 216 1.48 -10.75 -9.17
N GLY A 217 1.19 -12.04 -9.32
CA GLY A 217 -0.07 -12.51 -9.85
C GLY A 217 -0.08 -14.00 -10.08
N GLU A 218 -0.93 -14.44 -11.01
CA GLU A 218 -1.13 -15.85 -11.35
C GLU A 218 -0.89 -16.04 -12.85
N ARG A 219 -0.12 -17.07 -13.21
CA ARG A 219 0.06 -17.51 -14.60
C ARG A 219 -1.25 -18.09 -15.14
N ALA A 220 -1.30 -18.36 -16.46
CA ALA A 220 -2.48 -18.94 -17.11
C ALA A 220 -2.93 -20.30 -16.54
N ASP A 221 -2.01 -21.07 -15.96
CA ASP A 221 -2.29 -22.35 -15.28
C ASP A 221 -2.68 -22.18 -13.80
N GLY A 222 -2.77 -20.94 -13.31
CA GLY A 222 -3.05 -20.59 -11.92
C GLY A 222 -1.84 -20.60 -10.98
N ALA A 223 -0.62 -20.88 -11.48
CA ALA A 223 0.56 -20.86 -10.65
C ALA A 223 0.89 -19.43 -10.17
N ALA A 224 1.01 -19.25 -8.85
CA ALA A 224 1.40 -17.98 -8.26
C ALA A 224 2.86 -17.64 -8.56
N TRP A 225 3.12 -16.38 -8.84
CA TRP A 225 4.45 -15.89 -9.17
C TRP A 225 4.67 -14.49 -8.65
N LEU A 226 5.93 -14.13 -8.48
CA LEU A 226 6.34 -12.84 -7.99
C LEU A 226 7.58 -12.36 -8.72
N GLY A 227 7.52 -11.12 -9.19
CA GLY A 227 8.54 -10.55 -10.04
C GLY A 227 8.92 -9.13 -9.69
N HIS A 228 9.98 -8.68 -10.34
CA HIS A 228 10.32 -7.27 -10.42
C HIS A 228 11.09 -7.01 -11.70
N CYS A 229 11.01 -5.78 -12.19
CA CYS A 229 11.82 -5.27 -13.29
C CYS A 229 12.27 -3.85 -12.97
N ARG A 230 13.21 -3.32 -13.76
CA ARG A 230 13.52 -1.89 -13.73
C ARG A 230 12.33 -1.11 -14.30
N TYR A 231 12.14 0.13 -13.82
CA TYR A 231 10.99 0.96 -14.19
C TYR A 231 10.84 1.24 -15.69
N ASP A 232 11.88 1.05 -16.50
CA ASP A 232 11.86 1.20 -17.95
C ASP A 232 11.70 -0.14 -18.69
N ASP A 233 11.12 -1.13 -18.00
CA ASP A 233 10.74 -2.44 -18.54
C ASP A 233 11.93 -3.33 -18.94
N THR A 234 13.11 -3.13 -18.32
CA THR A 234 14.26 -4.02 -18.47
C THR A 234 14.56 -4.79 -17.18
N ASP A 235 15.55 -5.70 -17.22
CA ASP A 235 16.05 -6.41 -16.03
C ASP A 235 14.96 -7.21 -15.28
N HIS A 236 14.08 -7.86 -16.04
CA HIS A 236 13.00 -8.69 -15.49
C HIS A 236 13.54 -9.91 -14.75
N VAL A 237 13.07 -10.09 -13.51
CA VAL A 237 13.33 -11.26 -12.68
C VAL A 237 12.01 -11.71 -12.07
N GLU A 238 11.50 -12.84 -12.56
CA GLU A 238 10.23 -13.43 -12.14
C GLU A 238 10.47 -14.84 -11.62
N ASN A 239 9.90 -15.16 -10.46
CA ASN A 239 10.12 -16.43 -9.78
C ASN A 239 8.77 -17.06 -9.43
N HIS A 240 8.73 -18.39 -9.38
CA HIS A 240 7.64 -19.09 -8.71
C HIS A 240 7.52 -18.60 -7.26
N PHE A 241 6.30 -18.45 -6.77
CA PHE A 241 6.04 -17.96 -5.43
C PHE A 241 5.20 -18.96 -4.62
N PRO A 242 5.71 -19.46 -3.47
CA PRO A 242 4.95 -20.39 -2.65
C PRO A 242 3.90 -19.64 -1.82
N GLY A 243 2.66 -20.13 -1.89
CA GLY A 243 1.58 -19.74 -1.00
C GLY A 243 0.80 -18.49 -1.44
N LYS A 244 -0.18 -18.12 -0.59
CA LYS A 244 -1.09 -17.00 -0.85
C LYS A 244 -0.45 -15.66 -0.44
N THR A 245 -0.32 -14.75 -1.40
CA THR A 245 0.32 -13.43 -1.23
C THR A 245 -0.58 -12.44 -0.49
N GLY A 246 -1.81 -12.24 -0.97
CA GLY A 246 -2.64 -11.10 -0.59
C GLY A 246 -2.03 -9.78 -1.08
N HIS A 247 -1.98 -8.79 -0.21
CA HIS A 247 -1.14 -7.61 -0.40
C HIS A 247 0.27 -7.89 0.13
N ILE A 248 1.27 -7.41 -0.60
CA ILE A 248 2.67 -7.65 -0.27
C ILE A 248 3.51 -6.38 -0.39
N HIS A 249 4.60 -6.33 0.35
CA HIS A 249 5.61 -5.28 0.29
C HIS A 249 7.02 -5.85 0.48
N SER A 250 8.03 -5.19 -0.08
CA SER A 250 9.44 -5.45 0.17
C SER A 250 10.30 -4.22 -0.13
N ASN A 251 11.38 -4.02 0.64
CA ASN A 251 12.35 -2.94 0.34
C ASN A 251 13.29 -3.32 -0.82
N GLY A 252 13.44 -4.61 -1.09
CA GLY A 252 14.27 -5.17 -2.15
C GLY A 252 13.80 -6.57 -2.51
N PRO A 253 14.62 -7.39 -3.17
CA PRO A 253 14.19 -8.69 -3.66
C PRO A 253 14.17 -9.79 -2.59
N ASP A 254 14.90 -9.63 -1.49
CA ASP A 254 15.30 -10.77 -0.65
C ASP A 254 14.30 -11.15 0.46
N LEU A 255 13.51 -10.20 0.95
CA LEU A 255 12.53 -10.43 2.01
C LEU A 255 11.22 -9.74 1.68
N VAL A 256 10.15 -10.52 1.57
CA VAL A 256 8.80 -10.05 1.26
C VAL A 256 7.92 -10.24 2.48
N VAL A 257 7.09 -9.24 2.78
CA VAL A 257 6.00 -9.35 3.77
C VAL A 257 4.66 -9.38 3.06
N GLY A 258 3.68 -10.11 3.60
CA GLY A 258 2.31 -10.14 3.05
C GLY A 258 1.24 -10.55 4.06
N ASP A 259 -0.02 -10.36 3.67
CA ASP A 259 -1.21 -10.57 4.51
C ASP A 259 -2.14 -11.70 4.04
N GLY A 260 -1.60 -12.66 3.28
CA GLY A 260 -2.33 -13.88 2.95
C GLY A 260 -2.89 -14.60 4.18
N GLY A 261 -4.16 -14.97 4.14
CA GLY A 261 -4.80 -15.76 5.19
C GLY A 261 -5.13 -14.94 6.45
N ARG A 262 -4.58 -15.32 7.61
CA ARG A 262 -4.87 -14.73 8.93
C ARG A 262 -3.63 -14.23 9.67
N VAL A 263 -2.48 -14.29 9.02
CA VAL A 263 -1.17 -14.01 9.60
C VAL A 263 -0.37 -13.09 8.70
N VAL A 264 0.45 -12.24 9.32
CA VAL A 264 1.51 -11.52 8.60
C VAL A 264 2.62 -12.52 8.31
N ARG A 265 3.00 -12.65 7.05
CA ARG A 265 3.94 -13.66 6.55
C ARG A 265 5.22 -13.03 6.07
N LEU A 266 6.33 -13.76 6.19
CA LEU A 266 7.61 -13.42 5.61
C LEU A 266 8.07 -14.53 4.65
N TRP A 267 8.49 -14.13 3.46
CA TRP A 267 9.13 -15.01 2.48
C TRP A 267 10.55 -14.52 2.21
N ARG A 268 11.52 -15.40 2.42
CA ARG A 268 12.93 -15.15 2.09
C ARG A 268 13.24 -15.72 0.71
N ARG A 269 13.88 -14.93 -0.14
CA ARG A 269 14.35 -15.37 -1.45
C ARG A 269 15.50 -16.36 -1.27
N ASN A 270 15.50 -17.42 -2.07
CA ASN A 270 16.56 -18.42 -2.15
C ASN A 270 16.89 -18.68 -3.63
N GLY A 271 17.88 -17.96 -4.17
CA GLY A 271 18.20 -17.99 -5.59
C GLY A 271 17.03 -17.53 -6.46
N ASP A 272 16.52 -18.42 -7.31
CA ASP A 272 15.42 -18.13 -8.26
C ASP A 272 14.05 -18.61 -7.74
N THR A 273 13.92 -18.79 -6.42
CA THR A 273 12.66 -19.11 -5.74
C THR A 273 12.56 -18.39 -4.40
N TYR A 274 11.48 -18.64 -3.66
CA TYR A 274 11.30 -18.25 -2.27
C TYR A 274 11.15 -19.49 -1.40
N GLU A 275 11.62 -19.40 -0.16
CA GLU A 275 11.34 -20.42 0.86
C GLU A 275 9.86 -20.42 1.24
N GLU A 276 9.41 -21.52 1.86
CA GLU A 276 8.11 -21.59 2.50
C GLU A 276 7.89 -20.43 3.49
N PRO A 277 6.68 -19.84 3.54
CA PRO A 277 6.41 -18.69 4.38
C PRO A 277 6.68 -18.96 5.86
N ARG A 278 7.20 -17.94 6.54
CA ARG A 278 7.29 -17.88 8.00
C ARG A 278 6.19 -16.98 8.57
N VAL A 279 5.60 -17.37 9.69
CA VAL A 279 4.62 -16.52 10.41
C VAL A 279 5.38 -15.46 11.20
N LEU A 280 5.11 -14.17 10.96
CA LEU A 280 5.59 -13.09 11.82
C LEU A 280 4.67 -12.90 13.03
N CYS A 281 3.38 -12.74 12.79
CA CYS A 281 2.36 -12.63 13.83
C CYS A 281 0.97 -12.84 13.24
N ARG A 282 -0.04 -13.03 14.08
CA ARG A 282 -1.44 -13.04 13.66
C ARG A 282 -1.92 -11.61 13.37
N HIS A 283 -2.69 -11.44 12.30
CA HIS A 283 -3.49 -10.23 12.12
C HIS A 283 -4.97 -10.49 12.38
N ASP A 284 -5.50 -11.67 12.03
CA ASP A 284 -6.91 -12.06 12.22
C ASP A 284 -7.98 -11.08 11.69
N SER A 285 -7.57 -10.09 10.90
CA SER A 285 -8.48 -9.11 10.33
C SER A 285 -9.51 -9.76 9.40
N SER A 286 -10.74 -9.24 9.44
CA SER A 286 -11.79 -9.63 8.49
C SER A 286 -11.60 -9.06 7.09
N ALA A 287 -10.76 -8.03 6.93
CA ALA A 287 -10.55 -7.31 5.66
C ALA A 287 -11.86 -6.90 4.94
N LYS A 288 -12.95 -6.69 5.67
CA LYS A 288 -14.28 -6.43 5.07
C LYS A 288 -14.43 -5.04 4.44
N ILE A 289 -13.57 -4.09 4.84
CA ILE A 289 -13.51 -2.71 4.35
C ILE A 289 -12.03 -2.28 4.29
N GLN A 290 -11.68 -1.31 3.45
CA GLN A 290 -10.30 -0.85 3.26
C GLN A 290 -9.60 -0.46 4.56
N GLN A 291 -10.31 0.17 5.49
CA GLN A 291 -9.78 0.62 6.78
C GLN A 291 -9.29 -0.54 7.68
N VAL A 292 -9.68 -1.79 7.39
CA VAL A 292 -9.22 -2.96 8.13
C VAL A 292 -8.46 -3.96 7.25
N HIS A 293 -8.11 -3.58 6.02
CA HIS A 293 -7.11 -4.32 5.26
C HIS A 293 -5.75 -4.22 5.97
N VAL A 294 -4.97 -5.30 5.89
CA VAL A 294 -3.77 -5.45 6.71
C VAL A 294 -2.60 -4.68 6.16
N HIS A 295 -2.42 -4.69 4.84
CA HIS A 295 -1.47 -3.87 4.08
C HIS A 295 -0.05 -3.83 4.69
N PRO A 296 0.52 -4.97 5.09
CA PRO A 296 1.75 -4.98 5.87
C PRO A 296 2.89 -4.36 5.09
N ARG A 297 3.66 -3.50 5.76
CA ARG A 297 4.74 -2.73 5.14
C ARG A 297 5.96 -2.66 6.04
N PHE A 298 7.13 -2.88 5.47
CA PHE A 298 8.39 -2.69 6.18
C PHE A 298 8.66 -1.21 6.45
N ASN A 299 9.37 -0.94 7.56
CA ASN A 299 10.15 0.29 7.71
C ASN A 299 11.40 0.24 6.81
N ALA A 300 12.19 1.32 6.78
CA ALA A 300 13.29 1.48 5.82
C ALA A 300 14.41 0.42 5.93
N ASP A 301 14.73 -0.03 7.14
CA ASP A 301 15.77 -1.03 7.39
C ASP A 301 15.24 -2.48 7.44
N GLY A 302 13.91 -2.67 7.34
CA GLY A 302 13.27 -3.98 7.38
C GLY A 302 13.18 -4.60 8.78
N SER A 303 13.56 -3.88 9.83
CA SER A 303 13.50 -4.37 11.21
C SER A 303 12.08 -4.44 11.77
N GLN A 304 11.11 -3.76 11.15
CA GLN A 304 9.74 -3.69 11.65
C GLN A 304 8.71 -3.69 10.51
N VAL A 305 7.53 -4.23 10.80
CA VAL A 305 6.38 -4.24 9.90
C VAL A 305 5.21 -3.49 10.53
N VAL A 306 4.75 -2.41 9.89
CA VAL A 306 3.47 -1.78 10.22
C VAL A 306 2.35 -2.54 9.52
N PHE A 307 1.23 -2.72 10.21
CA PHE A 307 0.01 -3.28 9.63
C PHE A 307 -1.23 -2.77 10.35
N THR A 308 -2.41 -3.00 9.78
CA THR A 308 -3.69 -2.72 10.42
C THR A 308 -4.51 -3.98 10.63
N THR A 309 -5.25 -4.07 11.74
CA THR A 309 -6.26 -5.12 11.90
C THR A 309 -7.49 -4.61 12.62
N GLY A 310 -8.65 -5.14 12.19
CA GLY A 310 -9.94 -4.94 12.83
C GLY A 310 -10.27 -5.95 13.92
N VAL A 311 -9.32 -6.79 14.37
CA VAL A 311 -9.58 -7.91 15.31
C VAL A 311 -10.22 -7.44 16.64
N SER A 312 -9.93 -6.20 17.05
CA SER A 312 -10.50 -5.57 18.25
C SER A 312 -11.91 -4.95 18.05
N GLY A 313 -12.50 -5.10 16.86
CA GLY A 313 -13.78 -4.50 16.46
C GLY A 313 -13.63 -3.20 15.65
N TYR A 314 -12.58 -2.42 15.90
CA TYR A 314 -12.17 -1.28 15.08
C TYR A 314 -10.80 -1.54 14.46
N GLY A 315 -10.56 -1.00 13.26
CA GLY A 315 -9.21 -0.91 12.70
C GLY A 315 -8.28 -0.20 13.68
N ASN A 316 -7.18 -0.86 14.00
CA ASN A 316 -6.09 -0.32 14.79
C ASN A 316 -4.76 -0.56 14.08
N VAL A 317 -3.79 0.32 14.31
CA VAL A 317 -2.45 0.24 13.73
C VAL A 317 -1.53 -0.50 14.69
N TYR A 318 -0.76 -1.44 14.15
CA TYR A 318 0.17 -2.28 14.87
C TYR A 318 1.54 -2.20 14.23
N LEU A 319 2.57 -2.46 15.03
CA LEU A 319 3.96 -2.51 14.63
C LEU A 319 4.61 -3.76 15.22
N ALA A 320 4.98 -4.70 14.36
CA ALA A 320 5.68 -5.94 14.75
C ALA A 320 7.18 -5.79 14.51
N ASP A 321 7.99 -6.19 15.49
CA ASP A 321 9.44 -6.35 15.31
C ASP A 321 9.71 -7.62 14.51
N VAL A 322 10.65 -7.56 13.56
CA VAL A 322 11.06 -8.67 12.71
C VAL A 322 12.27 -9.36 13.36
N PRO A 323 12.11 -10.51 14.03
CA PRO A 323 13.23 -11.28 14.56
C PRO A 323 14.02 -11.95 13.41
N PRO A 324 15.14 -12.66 13.70
CA PRO A 324 15.77 -13.51 12.70
C PRO A 324 14.73 -14.43 12.04
N VAL A 325 14.63 -14.38 10.71
CA VAL A 325 13.56 -15.09 9.96
C VAL A 325 13.56 -16.60 10.26
N ASP A 326 14.74 -17.18 10.50
CA ASP A 326 14.89 -18.60 10.84
C ASP A 326 14.35 -18.99 12.22
N SER A 327 14.11 -18.04 13.12
CA SER A 327 13.48 -18.32 14.42
C SER A 327 11.95 -18.37 14.35
N LEU A 328 11.35 -17.95 13.25
CA LEU A 328 9.91 -17.94 13.06
C LEU A 328 9.41 -19.31 12.56
N PRO A 329 8.19 -19.73 12.94
CA PRO A 329 7.65 -21.01 12.48
C PRO A 329 7.29 -20.98 10.99
N GLN A 330 7.56 -22.09 10.30
CA GLN A 330 7.14 -22.33 8.91
C GLN A 330 5.65 -22.64 8.82
N ILE A 331 5.03 -22.18 7.74
CA ILE A 331 3.70 -22.64 7.30
C ILE A 331 3.93 -23.51 6.06
N ASN A 332 3.46 -24.76 6.10
CA ASN A 332 3.33 -25.57 4.90
C ASN A 332 1.91 -25.35 4.35
N GLU A 333 1.78 -24.74 3.17
CA GLU A 333 0.49 -24.51 2.51
C GLU A 333 0.14 -25.59 1.47
#